data_AF-X1V071-F1
#
_entry.id   AF-X1V071-F1
#
_cell.length_a   1.000
_cell.length_b   1.000
_cell.length_c   1.000
_cell.angle_alpha   90.00
_cell.angle_beta   90.00
_cell.angle_gamma   90.00
#
_symmetry.space_group_name_H-M   'P 1'
#
loop_
_entity.id
_entity.type
_entity.pdbx_description
1 polymer ?
#
loop_
_entity_poly.entity_id
_entity_poly.type
_entity_poly.pdbx_seq_one_letter_code
_entity_poly.pdbx_strand_id
1 'polypeptide(L)'
;ADTEIADHLKELAKYTFLTNSDAHSLPKIGREYNIIELEKANFKEILLALQRKEGRKIYANYGLDPKLGKYHRTFCEICNYTATSNPPVYQCEKCGSDKIVKGVFDRIVEIGDYQQSVSPSHRPPYYHQVPLEF
;
A
#
# COMPACT_ATOMS: atom_id res chain seq x y z
N ALA A 1 3.99 -1.35 1.83
CA ALA A 1 2.61 -1.58 1.42
C ALA A 1 1.72 -0.73 2.31
N ASP A 2 0.86 0.09 1.72
CA ASP A 2 -0.10 0.88 2.49
C ASP A 2 -1.08 -0.04 3.23
N THR A 3 -1.17 0.14 4.54
CA THR A 3 -1.97 -0.70 5.43
C THR A 3 -3.46 -0.60 5.09
N GLU A 4 -3.98 0.61 4.84
CA GLU A 4 -5.40 0.83 4.60
C GLU A 4 -5.86 0.08 3.35
N ILE A 5 -5.06 0.09 2.29
CA ILE A 5 -5.38 -0.64 1.06
C ILE A 5 -5.26 -2.15 1.27
N ALA A 6 -4.12 -2.63 1.77
CA ALA A 6 -3.84 -4.07 1.80
C ALA A 6 -4.73 -4.85 2.79
N ASP A 7 -5.17 -4.25 3.89
CA ASP A 7 -6.00 -4.91 4.91
C ASP A 7 -7.49 -5.06 4.51
N HIS A 8 -7.85 -4.79 3.25
CA HIS A 8 -9.10 -5.29 2.66
C HIS A 8 -9.04 -6.81 2.38
N LEU A 9 -7.84 -7.40 2.33
CA LEU A 9 -7.61 -8.81 1.99
C LEU A 9 -7.34 -9.62 3.25
N LYS A 10 -8.27 -10.50 3.62
CA LYS A 10 -8.20 -11.31 4.83
C LYS A 10 -6.98 -12.23 4.83
N GLU A 11 -6.60 -12.76 3.66
CA GLU A 11 -5.43 -13.64 3.53
C GLU A 11 -4.11 -12.97 3.96
N LEU A 12 -4.06 -11.64 3.92
CA LEU A 12 -2.89 -10.85 4.28
C LEU A 12 -2.74 -10.60 5.79
N ALA A 13 -3.79 -10.85 6.58
CA ALA A 13 -3.83 -10.54 8.02
C ALA A 13 -2.75 -11.25 8.86
N LYS A 14 -2.24 -12.40 8.40
CA LYS A 14 -1.18 -13.15 9.12
C LYS A 14 0.23 -12.60 8.87
N TYR A 15 0.42 -11.82 7.81
CA TYR A 15 1.74 -11.38 7.35
C TYR A 15 2.11 -10.00 7.91
N THR A 16 3.41 -9.83 8.20
CA THR A 16 4.00 -8.52 8.52
C THR A 16 4.22 -7.76 7.23
N PHE A 17 3.78 -6.49 7.17
CA PHE A 17 3.99 -5.65 6.00
C PHE A 17 5.33 -4.94 6.05
N LEU A 18 5.92 -4.80 4.87
CA LEU A 18 7.10 -3.98 4.61
C LEU A 18 6.77 -2.92 3.57
N THR A 19 7.43 -1.77 3.70
CA THR A 19 7.28 -0.60 2.85
C THR A 19 8.70 -0.15 2.51
N ASN A 20 9.08 -0.30 1.24
CA ASN A 20 10.47 -0.28 0.81
C ASN A 20 10.59 0.57 -0.46
N SER A 21 11.64 1.39 -0.53
CA SER A 21 11.79 2.38 -1.59
C SER A 21 11.84 1.86 -3.02
N ASP A 22 12.28 0.63 -3.29
CA ASP A 22 12.57 0.17 -4.65
C ASP A 22 13.45 1.18 -5.43
N ALA A 23 14.52 1.63 -4.78
CA ALA A 23 15.33 2.75 -5.25
C ALA A 23 16.23 2.34 -6.41
N HIS A 24 16.06 3.03 -7.54
CA HIS A 24 16.90 2.91 -8.74
C HIS A 24 17.92 4.06 -8.86
N SER A 25 18.00 4.92 -7.84
CA SER A 25 18.99 5.99 -7.71
C SER A 25 19.14 6.38 -6.24
N LEU A 26 20.30 6.93 -5.89
CA LEU A 26 20.61 7.35 -4.52
C LEU A 26 19.57 8.33 -3.93
N PRO A 27 19.10 9.36 -4.67
CA PRO A 27 18.11 10.30 -4.12
C PRO A 27 16.74 9.68 -3.84
N LYS A 28 16.45 8.48 -4.37
CA LYS A 28 15.18 7.78 -4.14
C LYS A 28 15.25 6.73 -3.02
N ILE A 29 16.44 6.50 -2.44
CA ILE A 29 16.60 5.63 -1.27
C ILE A 29 15.77 6.18 -0.10
N GLY A 30 15.02 5.31 0.56
CA GLY A 30 14.25 5.69 1.74
C GLY A 30 13.03 6.55 1.46
N ARG A 31 12.55 6.68 0.21
CA ARG A 31 11.20 7.27 -0.03
C ARG A 31 10.09 6.48 0.67
N GLU A 32 10.35 5.19 0.89
CA GLU A 32 9.56 4.26 1.67
C GLU A 32 10.50 3.44 2.56
N TYR A 33 10.17 3.30 3.84
CA TYR A 33 10.98 2.56 4.81
C TYR A 33 10.16 2.03 5.99
N ASN A 34 10.85 1.31 6.88
CA ASN A 34 10.29 0.69 8.08
C ASN A 34 11.10 1.12 9.30
N ILE A 35 10.43 1.43 10.40
CA ILE A 35 11.07 1.49 11.73
C ILE A 35 10.98 0.10 12.33
N ILE A 36 12.13 -0.48 12.69
CA ILE A 36 12.21 -1.86 13.15
C ILE A 36 12.83 -1.88 14.55
N GLU A 37 12.17 -2.56 15.47
CA GLU A 37 12.65 -2.75 16.85
C GLU A 37 13.44 -4.06 16.91
N LEU A 38 14.76 -3.96 17.09
CA LEU A 38 15.73 -5.05 17.08
C LEU A 38 16.64 -4.96 18.32
N GLU A 39 17.16 -6.10 18.79
CA GLU A 39 18.24 -6.09 19.80
C GLU A 39 19.59 -5.76 19.16
N LYS A 40 19.83 -6.26 17.94
CA LYS A 40 21.08 -6.05 17.18
C LYS A 40 20.78 -5.87 15.69
N ALA A 41 21.58 -5.06 15.00
CA ALA A 41 21.45 -4.83 13.56
C ALA A 41 22.05 -5.99 12.75
N ASN A 42 21.38 -7.14 12.73
CA ASN A 42 21.77 -8.31 11.94
C ASN A 42 20.55 -9.01 11.32
N PHE A 43 20.81 -9.91 10.38
CA PHE A 43 19.75 -10.59 9.63
C PHE A 43 18.85 -11.48 10.50
N LYS A 44 19.42 -12.15 11.52
CA LYS A 44 18.65 -13.01 12.43
C LYS A 44 17.56 -12.20 13.15
N GLU A 45 17.93 -11.01 13.62
CA GLU A 45 17.01 -10.08 14.30
C GLU A 45 15.90 -9.59 13.36
N ILE A 46 16.20 -9.35 12.08
CA ILE A 46 15.18 -9.02 11.08
C ILE A 46 14.18 -10.17 10.91
N LEU A 47 14.63 -11.43 10.87
CA LEU A 47 13.71 -12.58 10.79
C LEU A 47 12.80 -12.66 12.02
N LEU A 48 13.31 -12.41 13.21
CA LEU A 48 12.51 -12.34 14.44
C LEU A 48 11.47 -11.22 14.37
N ALA A 49 11.85 -10.04 13.85
CA ALA A 49 10.93 -8.92 13.67
C ALA A 49 9.80 -9.22 12.68
N LEU A 50 10.12 -9.84 11.55
CA LEU A 50 9.12 -10.25 10.55
C LEU A 50 8.15 -11.30 11.12
N GLN A 51 8.65 -12.19 11.97
CA GLN A 51 7.85 -13.22 12.66
C GLN A 51 7.17 -12.71 13.92
N ARG A 52 7.45 -11.47 14.37
CA ARG A 52 6.94 -10.86 15.61
C ARG A 52 7.25 -11.70 16.85
N LYS A 53 8.50 -12.16 16.97
CA LYS A 53 8.98 -13.02 18.07
C LYS A 53 9.92 -12.28 19.00
N GLU A 54 9.97 -12.73 20.25
CA GLU A 54 10.95 -12.27 21.24
C GLU A 54 10.99 -10.73 21.40
N GLY A 55 9.83 -10.08 21.26
CA GLY A 55 9.68 -8.63 21.33
C GLY A 55 10.08 -7.85 20.08
N ARG A 56 10.70 -8.49 19.08
CA ARG A 56 11.09 -7.84 17.82
C ARG A 56 9.87 -7.65 16.94
N LYS A 57 9.79 -6.50 16.26
CA LYS A 57 8.67 -6.16 15.38
C LYS A 57 9.01 -5.04 14.42
N ILE A 58 8.21 -4.91 13.37
CA ILE A 58 8.08 -3.64 12.66
C ILE A 58 7.26 -2.71 13.55
N TYR A 59 7.86 -1.60 13.97
CA TYR A 59 7.22 -0.61 14.82
C TYR A 59 6.32 0.33 14.01
N ALA A 60 6.76 0.71 12.81
CA ALA A 60 6.03 1.59 11.90
C ALA A 60 6.46 1.39 10.45
N ASN A 61 5.55 1.66 9.52
CA ASN A 61 5.83 1.77 8.10
C ASN A 61 5.69 3.24 7.65
N TYR A 62 6.53 3.67 6.72
CA TYR A 62 6.51 5.00 6.15
C TYR A 62 6.53 4.90 4.63
N GLY A 63 5.67 5.65 3.95
CA GLY A 63 5.68 5.72 2.50
C GLY A 63 4.73 6.74 1.91
N LEU A 64 4.58 6.74 0.59
CA LEU A 64 3.73 7.71 -0.10
C LEU A 64 2.24 7.45 0.19
N ASP A 65 1.42 8.49 0.07
CA ASP A 65 -0.04 8.32 -0.02
C ASP A 65 -0.37 7.65 -1.36
N PRO A 66 -0.97 6.45 -1.36
CA PRO A 66 -1.33 5.75 -2.60
C PRO A 66 -2.24 6.55 -3.54
N LYS A 67 -2.99 7.53 -3.03
CA LYS A 67 -3.85 8.43 -3.83
C LYS A 67 -3.06 9.27 -4.81
N LEU A 68 -1.77 9.53 -4.53
CA LEU A 68 -0.85 10.23 -5.43
C LEU A 68 -0.37 9.33 -6.58
N GLY A 69 -0.65 8.02 -6.52
CA GLY A 69 -0.28 7.07 -7.56
C GLY A 69 -1.04 7.32 -8.87
N LYS A 70 -0.32 7.29 -9.99
CA LYS A 70 -0.86 7.49 -11.35
C LYS A 70 -2.09 6.64 -11.65
N TYR A 71 -2.15 5.43 -11.09
CA TYR A 71 -3.20 4.45 -11.32
C TYR A 71 -3.99 4.13 -10.05
N HIS A 72 -4.15 5.08 -9.12
CA HIS A 72 -4.91 4.83 -7.90
C HIS A 72 -6.38 4.45 -8.19
N ARG A 73 -7.06 5.25 -9.01
CA ARG A 73 -8.42 5.00 -9.50
C ARG A 73 -8.43 4.61 -10.98
N THR A 74 -9.49 3.93 -11.41
CA THR A 74 -9.70 3.55 -12.82
C THR A 74 -9.67 4.76 -13.75
N PHE A 75 -8.91 4.65 -14.84
CA PHE A 75 -8.69 5.71 -15.82
C PHE A 75 -9.23 5.30 -17.20
N CYS A 76 -9.96 6.18 -17.88
CA CYS A 76 -10.47 5.93 -19.23
C CYS A 76 -9.48 6.41 -20.29
N GLU A 77 -9.10 5.53 -21.21
CA GLU A 77 -8.14 5.84 -22.29
C GLU A 77 -8.75 6.66 -23.43
N ILE A 78 -10.08 6.73 -23.51
CA ILE A 78 -10.79 7.47 -24.58
C ILE A 78 -10.95 8.95 -24.25
N CYS A 79 -11.44 9.27 -23.05
CA CYS A 79 -11.72 10.65 -22.67
C CYS A 79 -10.79 11.19 -21.56
N ASN A 80 -9.75 10.43 -21.21
CA ASN A 80 -8.76 10.76 -20.17
C ASN A 80 -9.37 11.09 -18.81
N TYR A 81 -10.51 10.47 -18.51
CA TYR A 81 -11.25 10.72 -17.30
C TYR A 81 -10.86 9.70 -16.22
N THR A 82 -10.60 10.19 -15.00
CA THR A 82 -10.34 9.35 -13.82
C THR A 82 -11.63 9.17 -13.04
N ALA A 83 -11.99 7.93 -12.74
CA ALA A 83 -13.23 7.60 -12.06
C ALA A 83 -13.34 8.24 -10.67
N THR A 84 -14.54 8.74 -10.36
CA THR A 84 -14.86 9.36 -9.06
C THR A 84 -15.97 8.61 -8.31
N SER A 85 -16.75 7.77 -9.00
CA SER A 85 -17.74 6.90 -8.37
C SER A 85 -17.14 5.86 -7.43
N ASN A 86 -18.01 5.19 -6.68
CA ASN A 86 -17.62 4.13 -5.76
C ASN A 86 -16.93 2.99 -6.54
N PRO A 87 -15.73 2.55 -6.11
CA PRO A 87 -15.07 1.40 -6.70
C PRO A 87 -15.87 0.11 -6.43
N PRO A 88 -15.71 -0.94 -7.26
CA PRO A 88 -14.88 -0.98 -8.46
C PRO A 88 -15.61 -0.42 -9.69
N VAL A 89 -14.89 0.34 -10.51
CA VAL A 89 -15.40 0.86 -11.78
C VAL A 89 -14.98 -0.01 -12.97
N TYR A 90 -15.98 -0.49 -13.72
CA TYR A 90 -15.81 -1.37 -14.89
C TYR A 90 -15.97 -0.68 -16.25
N GLN A 91 -16.51 0.54 -16.26
CA GLN A 91 -16.77 1.33 -17.46
C GLN A 91 -16.65 2.81 -17.14
N CYS A 92 -16.26 3.63 -18.11
CA CYS A 92 -16.12 5.07 -17.91
C CYS A 92 -17.48 5.73 -17.63
N GLU A 93 -17.62 6.33 -16.43
CA GLU A 93 -18.82 7.06 -16.02
C GLU A 93 -19.13 8.32 -16.85
N LYS A 94 -18.16 8.82 -17.62
CA LYS A 94 -18.29 10.03 -18.44
C LYS A 94 -18.70 9.76 -19.89
N CYS A 95 -18.15 8.73 -20.52
CA CYS A 95 -18.34 8.45 -21.95
C CYS A 95 -18.87 7.05 -22.26
N GLY A 96 -19.04 6.19 -21.25
CA GLY A 96 -19.49 4.81 -21.44
C GLY A 96 -18.48 3.90 -22.15
N SER A 97 -17.22 4.30 -22.34
CA SER A 97 -16.23 3.38 -22.90
C SER A 97 -15.80 2.33 -21.87
N ASP A 98 -15.62 1.09 -22.33
CA ASP A 98 -15.02 -0.04 -21.63
C ASP A 98 -13.48 -0.07 -21.74
N LYS A 99 -12.88 0.80 -22.56
CA LYS A 99 -11.44 0.99 -22.67
C LYS A 99 -10.91 1.77 -21.46
N ILE A 100 -10.70 1.02 -20.39
CA ILE A 100 -10.25 1.53 -19.10
C ILE A 100 -8.99 0.82 -18.62
N VAL A 101 -8.10 1.56 -17.96
CA VAL A 101 -7.03 1.02 -17.12
C VAL A 101 -7.57 0.93 -15.71
N LYS A 102 -7.76 -0.29 -15.20
CA LYS A 102 -8.29 -0.53 -13.86
C LYS A 102 -7.36 0.04 -12.79
N GLY A 103 -7.92 0.83 -11.88
CA GLY A 103 -7.18 1.42 -10.76
C GLY A 103 -6.75 0.37 -9.74
N VAL A 104 -5.66 0.63 -9.04
CA VAL A 104 -5.17 -0.23 -7.95
C VAL A 104 -6.23 -0.34 -6.85
N PHE A 105 -6.84 0.76 -6.44
CA PHE A 105 -7.86 0.74 -5.40
C PHE A 105 -9.14 0.04 -5.88
N ASP A 106 -9.57 0.30 -7.12
CA ASP A 106 -10.69 -0.41 -7.74
C ASP A 106 -10.44 -1.93 -7.78
N ARG A 107 -9.23 -2.37 -8.11
CA ARG A 107 -8.87 -3.80 -8.08
C ARG A 107 -8.91 -4.37 -6.66
N ILE A 108 -8.43 -3.64 -5.67
CA ILE A 108 -8.44 -4.09 -4.27
C ILE A 108 -9.86 -4.25 -3.75
N VAL A 109 -10.76 -3.30 -4.04
CA VAL A 109 -12.17 -3.40 -3.66
C VAL A 109 -12.87 -4.56 -4.38
N GLU A 110 -12.51 -4.83 -5.65
CA GLU A 110 -13.05 -5.96 -6.41
C GLU A 110 -12.71 -7.33 -5.80
N ILE A 111 -11.49 -7.50 -5.27
CA ILE A 111 -11.04 -8.79 -4.69
C ILE A 111 -11.06 -8.81 -3.16
N GLY A 112 -11.45 -7.70 -2.53
CA GLY A 112 -11.45 -7.51 -1.09
C GLY A 112 -12.46 -8.43 -0.39
N ASP A 113 -12.05 -9.00 0.74
CA ASP A 113 -12.94 -9.76 1.62
C ASP A 113 -13.80 -8.82 2.49
N TYR A 114 -13.34 -7.58 2.70
CA TYR A 114 -13.98 -6.59 3.55
C TYR A 114 -14.38 -5.34 2.76
N GLN A 115 -15.54 -4.76 3.10
CA GLN A 115 -16.01 -3.48 2.53
C GLN A 115 -15.20 -2.28 3.01
N GLN A 116 -14.55 -2.41 4.16
CA GLN A 116 -13.64 -1.43 4.75
C GLN A 116 -12.40 -2.14 5.23
N SER A 117 -11.28 -1.43 5.31
CA SER A 117 -10.02 -1.99 5.81
C SER A 117 -10.16 -2.53 7.24
N VAL A 118 -9.72 -3.77 7.48
CA VAL A 118 -9.74 -4.39 8.82
C VAL A 118 -8.35 -4.86 9.19
N SER A 119 -7.61 -4.02 9.92
CA SER A 119 -6.27 -4.36 10.38
C SER A 119 -6.27 -5.32 11.57
N PRO A 120 -5.40 -6.35 11.58
CA PRO A 120 -5.18 -7.17 12.77
C PRO A 120 -4.50 -6.35 13.88
N SER A 121 -4.64 -6.78 15.13
CA SER A 121 -4.12 -6.05 16.30
C SER A 121 -2.60 -5.84 16.31
N HIS A 122 -1.85 -6.65 15.55
CA HIS A 122 -0.39 -6.55 15.44
C HIS A 122 0.08 -5.63 14.31
N ARG A 123 -0.84 -5.10 13.48
CA ARG A 123 -0.51 -4.23 12.35
C ARG A 123 0.07 -2.91 12.88
N PRO A 124 1.29 -2.53 12.50
CA PRO A 124 1.85 -1.24 12.89
C PRO A 124 1.18 -0.09 12.13
N PRO A 125 1.25 1.15 12.66
CA PRO A 125 0.82 2.33 11.92
C PRO A 125 1.60 2.50 10.61
N TYR A 126 0.90 3.02 9.60
CA TYR A 126 1.48 3.48 8.35
C TYR A 126 1.42 5.01 8.32
N TYR A 127 2.55 5.65 8.10
CA TYR A 127 2.65 7.10 8.01
C TYR A 127 2.87 7.53 6.56
N HIS A 128 1.91 8.27 6.03
CA HIS A 128 2.05 8.93 4.73
C HIS A 128 3.07 10.06 4.84
N GLN A 129 4.07 10.03 3.97
CA GLN A 129 5.11 11.04 3.87
C GLN A 129 5.42 11.33 2.40
N VAL A 130 5.97 12.50 2.13
CA VAL A 130 6.57 12.85 0.85
C VAL A 130 8.04 13.20 1.09
N PRO A 131 8.97 12.81 0.21
CA PRO A 131 10.36 13.24 0.29
C PRO A 131 10.45 14.78 0.30
N LEU A 132 11.41 15.31 1.06
CA LEU A 132 11.59 16.76 1.21
C LEU A 132 12.02 17.43 -0.10
N GLU A 133 12.74 16.69 -0.96
CA GLU A 133 13.12 17.11 -2.31
C GLU A 133 12.14 16.51 -3.31
N PHE A 134 11.42 17.38 -4.03
CA PHE A 134 10.55 17.00 -5.14
C PHE A 134 11.28 17.13 -6.47
#